data_AF-K2AEL1-F1
#
_entry.id   AF-K2AEL1-F1
#
_cell.length_a   1.000
_cell.length_b   1.000
_cell.length_c   1.000
_cell.angle_alpha   90.00
_cell.angle_beta   90.00
_cell.angle_gamma   90.00
#
_symmetry.space_group_name_H-M   'P 1'
#
loop_
_entity.id
_entity.type
_entity.pdbx_description
1 polymer ?
#
loop_
_entity_poly.entity_id
_entity_poly.type
_entity_poly.pdbx_seq_one_letter_code
_entity_poly.pdbx_strand_id
1 'polypeptide(L)' 'MKKTATDIKDISALNQLDKEGLNKELLKAKKEMFILKMKHFANELKQTHLIKAYRKYIARLNTFIHKL' A
#
# COMPACT_ATOMS: atom_id res chain seq x y z
N MET A 1 20.12 -7.38 -9.70
CA MET A 1 18.76 -7.73 -9.25
C MET A 1 18.11 -6.49 -8.63
N LYS A 2 17.15 -5.85 -9.32
CA LYS A 2 16.46 -4.68 -8.75
C LYS A 2 15.51 -5.18 -7.65
N LYS A 3 15.79 -4.82 -6.38
CA LYS A 3 14.83 -4.97 -5.28
C LYS A 3 13.51 -4.34 -5.75
N THR A 4 12.47 -5.14 -5.97
CA THR A 4 11.11 -4.62 -6.02
C THR A 4 10.74 -4.30 -4.58
N ALA A 5 11.26 -3.16 -4.10
CA ALA A 5 10.92 -2.64 -2.80
C ALA A 5 9.42 -2.31 -2.84
N THR A 6 8.60 -3.22 -2.33
CA THR A 6 7.27 -2.86 -1.87
C THR A 6 7.48 -1.85 -0.75
N ASP A 7 7.26 -0.57 -1.05
CA ASP A 7 7.18 0.57 -0.12
C ASP A 7 6.00 0.39 0.86
N ILE A 8 5.95 -0.75 1.55
CA ILE A 8 4.99 -1.07 2.59
C ILE A 8 5.68 -0.75 3.90
N LYS A 9 5.21 0.30 4.59
CA LYS A 9 5.73 0.66 5.90
C LYS A 9 5.33 -0.39 6.93
N ASP A 10 6.24 -0.65 7.86
CA ASP A 10 6.00 -1.52 9.00
C ASP A 10 5.03 -0.86 10.00
N ILE A 11 4.44 -1.71 10.86
CA ILE A 11 3.43 -1.31 11.84
C ILE A 11 3.98 -0.24 12.81
N SER A 12 5.26 -0.35 13.20
CA SER A 12 5.94 0.63 14.05
C SER A 12 6.00 2.02 13.39
N ALA A 13 6.29 2.08 12.09
CA ALA A 13 6.33 3.33 11.34
C ALA A 13 4.94 3.94 11.14
N LEU A 14 3.89 3.11 11.00
CA LEU A 14 2.50 3.59 10.90
C LEU A 14 2.00 4.21 12.21
N ASN A 15 2.43 3.69 13.37
CA ASN A 15 2.05 4.25 14.68
C ASN A 15 2.68 5.62 14.96
N GLN A 16 3.79 5.95 14.31
CA GLN A 16 4.49 7.23 14.51
C GLN A 16 3.92 8.34 13.62
N LEU A 17 3.10 8.00 12.64
CA LEU A 17 2.48 8.97 11.73
C LEU A 17 1.24 9.60 12.37
N ASP A 18 1.07 10.88 12.09
CA ASP A 18 -0.13 11.64 12.41
C ASP A 18 -1.27 11.31 11.43
N LYS A 19 -2.47 11.82 11.72
CA LYS A 19 -3.66 11.58 10.91
C LYS A 19 -3.48 12.06 9.45
N GLU A 20 -2.77 13.17 9.25
CA GLU A 20 -2.46 13.67 7.90
C GLU A 20 -1.44 12.79 7.17
N GLY A 21 -0.37 12.36 7.86
CA GLY A 21 0.62 11.45 7.31
C GLY A 21 0.03 10.10 6.91
N LEU A 22 -0.87 9.55 7.73
CA LEU A 22 -1.60 8.32 7.42
C LEU A 22 -2.53 8.49 6.20
N ASN A 23 -3.21 9.63 6.06
CA ASN A 23 -4.03 9.91 4.89
C ASN A 23 -3.21 10.07 3.61
N LYS A 24 -2.05 10.72 3.66
CA LYS A 24 -1.11 10.82 2.53
C LYS A 24 -0.62 9.44 2.11
N GLU A 25 -0.26 8.61 3.07
CA GLU A 25 0.17 7.22 2.83
C GLU A 25 -0.96 6.37 2.22
N LEU A 26 -2.19 6.52 2.73
CA LEU A 26 -3.37 5.85 2.18
C LEU A 26 -3.59 6.21 0.72
N LEU A 27 -3.44 7.48 0.37
CA LEU A 27 -3.59 7.95 -1.01
C LEU A 27 -2.49 7.38 -1.91
N LYS A 28 -1.24 7.34 -1.43
CA LYS A 28 -0.12 6.69 -2.14
C LYS A 28 -0.40 5.21 -2.38
N ALA A 29 -0.79 4.47 -1.34
CA ALA A 29 -1.10 3.05 -1.43
C ALA A 29 -2.25 2.73 -2.41
N LYS A 30 -3.28 3.59 -2.46
CA LYS A 30 -4.39 3.47 -3.42
C LYS A 30 -3.94 3.69 -4.87
N LYS A 31 -3.07 4.67 -5.13
CA LYS A 31 -2.48 4.91 -6.46
C LYS A 31 -1.64 3.73 -6.94
N GLU A 32 -0.77 3.21 -6.08
CA GLU A 32 0.02 2.00 -6.39
C GLU A 32 -0.88 0.80 -6.67
N MET A 33 -1.92 0.59 -5.85
CA MET A 33 -2.89 -0.48 -6.09
C MET A 33 -3.59 -0.34 -7.45
N PHE A 34 -3.93 0.89 -7.87
CA PHE A 34 -4.52 1.14 -9.18
C PHE A 34 -3.56 0.77 -10.31
N ILE A 35 -2.29 1.19 -10.23
CA ILE A 35 -1.25 0.85 -11.22
C ILE A 35 -1.06 -0.67 -11.30
N LEU A 36 -1.01 -1.36 -10.15
CA LEU A 36 -0.88 -2.82 -10.11
C LEU A 36 -2.09 -3.51 -10.75
N LYS A 37 -3.31 -3.01 -10.53
CA LYS A 37 -4.51 -3.53 -11.20
C LYS A 37 -4.46 -3.31 -12.71
N MET A 38 -4.00 -2.14 -13.17
CA MET A 38 -3.87 -1.86 -14.61
C MET A 38 -2.85 -2.79 -15.26
N LYS A 39 -1.68 -2.98 -14.63
CA LYS A 39 -0.65 -3.94 -15.10
C LYS A 39 -1.15 -5.37 -15.09
N HIS A 40 -1.94 -5.75 -14.08
CA HIS A 40 -2.55 -7.08 -14.02
C HIS A 40 -3.58 -7.27 -15.13
N PHE A 41 -4.41 -6.28 -15.40
CA PHE A 41 -5.38 -6.30 -16.49
C PHE A 41 -4.70 -6.41 -17.85
N ALA A 42 -3.58 -5.72 -18.05
CA ALA A 42 -2.73 -5.84 -19.24
C ALA A 42 -1.93 -7.15 -19.31
N ASN A 43 -2.06 -8.06 -18.34
CA ASN A 43 -1.25 -9.28 -18.19
C ASN A 43 0.27 -9.05 -18.09
N GLU A 44 0.69 -7.83 -17.74
CA GLU A 44 2.10 -7.45 -17.59
C GLU A 44 2.63 -7.63 -16.16
N LEU A 45 1.73 -7.90 -15.19
CA LEU A 45 2.10 -8.04 -13.79
C LEU A 45 2.64 -9.45 -13.48
N LYS A 46 3.97 -9.59 -13.51
CA LYS A 46 4.67 -10.83 -13.11
C LYS A 46 4.48 -11.21 -11.64
N GLN A 47 4.26 -10.22 -10.75
CA GLN A 47 4.17 -10.42 -9.30
C GLN A 47 2.75 -10.12 -8.78
N THR A 48 1.82 -11.05 -8.98
CA THR A 48 0.39 -10.87 -8.62
C THR A 48 0.13 -10.75 -7.12
N HIS A 49 1.01 -11.32 -6.28
CA HIS A 49 0.92 -11.24 -4.82
C HIS A 49 1.01 -9.79 -4.29
N LEU A 50 1.57 -8.87 -5.06
CA LEU A 50 1.64 -7.45 -4.72
C LEU A 50 0.26 -6.82 -4.54
N ILE A 51 -0.72 -7.23 -5.34
CA ILE A 51 -2.11 -6.73 -5.21
C ILE A 51 -2.67 -7.11 -3.83
N LYS A 52 -2.43 -8.35 -3.38
CA LYS A 52 -2.86 -8.83 -2.06
C LYS A 52 -2.12 -8.09 -0.94
N ALA A 53 -0.83 -7.80 -1.11
CA ALA A 53 -0.03 -7.05 -0.14
C ALA A 53 -0.56 -5.61 0.03
N TYR A 54 -0.75 -4.88 -1.07
CA TYR A 54 -1.31 -3.52 -1.04
C TYR A 54 -2.75 -3.48 -0.51
N ARG A 55 -3.58 -4.50 -0.81
CA ARG A 55 -4.93 -4.61 -0.22
C ARG A 55 -4.89 -4.72 1.30
N LYS A 56 -4.00 -5.56 1.84
CA LYS A 56 -3.79 -5.69 3.29
C LYS A 56 -3.23 -4.40 3.90
N TYR A 57 -2.33 -3.73 3.19
CA TYR A 57 -1.73 -2.47 3.65
C TYR A 57 -2.77 -1.35 3.76
N ILE A 58 -3.62 -1.17 2.76
CA ILE A 58 -4.74 -0.21 2.79
C ILE A 58 -5.69 -0.50 3.95
N ALA A 59 -6.02 -1.77 4.20
CA ALA A 59 -6.86 -2.14 5.33
C ALA A 59 -6.22 -1.74 6.69
N ARG A 60 -4.91 -2.00 6.86
CA ARG A 60 -4.17 -1.58 8.06
C ARG A 60 -4.18 -0.06 8.23
N LEU A 61 -3.90 0.69 7.17
CA LEU A 61 -3.93 2.16 7.20
C LEU A 61 -5.30 2.68 7.63
N ASN A 62 -6.39 2.13 7.09
CA ASN A 62 -7.74 2.50 7.51
C ASN A 62 -8.00 2.18 8.99
N THR A 63 -7.48 1.05 9.51
CA THR A 63 -7.58 0.73 10.93
C THR A 63 -6.85 1.76 11.80
N PHE A 64 -5.63 2.17 11.42
CA PHE A 64 -4.90 3.20 12.17
C PHE A 64 -5.60 4.56 12.11
N ILE A 65 -6.13 4.95 10.94
CA ILE A 65 -6.89 6.19 10.78
C ILE A 65 -8.16 6.19 11.65
N HIS A 66 -8.84 5.05 11.76
CA HIS A 66 -10.05 4.94 12.58
C HIS A 66 -9.76 4.89 14.08
N LYS A 67 -8.61 4.32 14.48
CA LYS A 67 -8.18 4.25 15.88
C LYS A 67 -7.76 5.62 16.45
N LEU A 68 -7.38 6.57 15.60
CA LEU A 68 -6.93 7.93 15.91
C LEU A 68 -8.08 8.95 15.94
#